data_AF-A0A2A4UFQ0-F1
#
_entry.id   AF-A0A2A4UFQ0-F1
#
_cell.length_a   1.000
_cell.length_b   1.000
_cell.length_c   1.000
_cell.angle_alpha   90.00
_cell.angle_beta   90.00
_cell.angle_gamma   90.00
#
_symmetry.space_group_name_H-M   'P 1'
#
loop_
_entity.id
_entity.type
_entity.pdbx_description
1 polymer ?
#
loop_
_entity_poly.entity_id
_entity_poly.type
_entity_poly.pdbx_seq_one_letter_code
_entity_poly.pdbx_strand_id
1 'polypeptide(L)'
;MKKRRAVTNHMGTMHAAAMANLIELTASGAVQASIPRSARWIPSGMNIEYLKKAKTDLRSVCKFDIPDWHKNQDLSIEVQLFDINEQQVARGVVLIRVGPKD
;
A
#
# COMPACT_ATOMS: atom_id res chain seq x y z
N MET A 1 -6.67 8.33 -4.78
CA MET A 1 -6.29 9.56 -4.07
C MET A 1 -6.29 10.75 -5.02
N LYS A 2 -7.13 11.76 -4.75
CA LYS A 2 -7.19 12.99 -5.55
C LYS A 2 -5.97 13.88 -5.32
N LYS A 3 -5.40 14.44 -6.38
CA LYS A 3 -4.32 15.44 -6.31
C LYS A 3 -4.87 16.78 -5.85
N ARG A 4 -4.29 17.29 -4.77
CA ARG A 4 -4.63 18.59 -4.18
C ARG A 4 -3.42 19.16 -3.46
N ARG A 5 -3.42 20.47 -3.17
CA ARG A 5 -2.29 21.18 -2.55
C ARG A 5 -1.70 20.47 -1.32
N ALA A 6 -2.55 19.87 -0.49
CA ALA A 6 -2.14 19.18 0.74
C ALA A 6 -1.31 17.89 0.52
N VAL A 7 -1.30 17.32 -0.70
CA VAL A 7 -0.59 16.07 -1.02
C VAL A 7 0.44 16.24 -2.13
N THR A 8 0.79 17.49 -2.47
CA THR A 8 1.80 17.80 -3.49
C THR A 8 3.14 18.17 -2.87
N ASN A 9 4.24 17.82 -3.54
CA ASN A 9 5.58 18.28 -3.21
C ASN A 9 5.87 19.68 -3.79
N HIS A 10 7.08 20.18 -3.52
CA HIS A 10 7.59 21.47 -4.01
C HIS A 10 7.66 21.58 -5.55
N MET A 11 7.60 20.47 -6.29
CA MET A 11 7.52 20.46 -7.75
C MET A 11 6.08 20.45 -8.29
N GLY A 12 5.07 20.54 -7.42
CA GLY A 12 3.66 20.50 -7.83
C GLY A 12 3.15 19.12 -8.28
N THR A 13 3.91 18.05 -8.01
CA THR A 13 3.55 16.64 -8.27
C THR A 13 3.17 15.94 -6.95
N MET A 14 2.62 14.73 -7.00
CA MET A 14 2.26 14.01 -5.77
C MET A 14 3.48 13.81 -4.87
N HIS A 15 3.33 14.08 -3.58
CA HIS A 15 4.39 13.95 -2.60
C HIS A 15 4.75 12.48 -2.37
N ALA A 16 6.05 12.18 -2.24
CA ALA A 16 6.55 10.83 -2.00
C ALA A 16 5.88 10.17 -0.78
N ALA A 17 5.83 10.86 0.37
CA ALA A 17 5.13 10.38 1.56
C ALA A 17 3.61 10.21 1.37
N ALA A 18 2.95 11.00 0.51
CA ALA A 18 1.53 10.80 0.23
C ALA A 18 1.30 9.52 -0.59
N MET A 19 2.22 9.22 -1.52
CA MET A 19 2.22 7.94 -2.24
C MET A 19 2.54 6.77 -1.30
N ALA A 20 3.49 6.93 -0.37
CA ALA A 20 3.79 5.94 0.66
C ALA A 20 2.58 5.62 1.54
N ASN A 21 1.86 6.63 2.01
CA ASN A 21 0.62 6.42 2.77
C ASN A 21 -0.45 5.72 1.95
N LEU A 22 -0.57 6.02 0.66
CA LEU A 22 -1.51 5.32 -0.21
C LEU A 22 -1.13 3.85 -0.42
N ILE A 23 0.17 3.56 -0.56
CA ILE A 23 0.69 2.18 -0.66
C ILE A 23 0.36 1.40 0.62
N GLU A 24 0.72 1.95 1.78
CA GLU A 24 0.46 1.34 3.08
C GLU A 24 -1.03 1.10 3.29
N LEU A 25 -1.87 2.13 3.09
CA LEU A 25 -3.32 2.04 3.25
C LEU A 25 -3.93 0.96 2.35
N THR A 26 -3.39 0.77 1.14
CA THR A 26 -3.91 -0.22 0.19
C THR A 26 -3.59 -1.64 0.65
N ALA A 27 -2.34 -1.91 1.04
CA ALA A 27 -1.94 -3.23 1.53
C ALA A 27 -2.61 -3.56 2.87
N SER A 28 -2.46 -2.68 3.85
CA SER A 28 -3.01 -2.83 5.20
C SER A 28 -4.54 -2.86 5.21
N GLY A 29 -5.18 -2.02 4.39
CA GLY A 29 -6.63 -2.02 4.23
C GLY A 29 -7.14 -3.34 3.65
N ALA A 30 -6.43 -3.94 2.70
CA ALA A 30 -6.79 -5.24 2.14
C ALA A 30 -6.63 -6.38 3.16
N VAL A 31 -5.57 -6.38 3.97
CA VAL A 31 -5.41 -7.32 5.10
C VAL A 31 -6.51 -7.13 6.13
N GLN A 32 -6.77 -5.89 6.54
CA GLN A 32 -7.80 -5.56 7.53
C GLN A 32 -9.21 -5.94 7.07
N ALA A 33 -9.51 -5.84 5.78
CA ALA A 33 -10.78 -6.29 5.20
C ALA A 33 -10.91 -7.82 5.15
N SER A 34 -9.80 -8.55 5.16
CA SER A 34 -9.76 -10.01 4.96
C SER A 34 -9.56 -10.81 6.25
N ILE A 35 -9.08 -10.18 7.33
CA ILE A 35 -8.68 -10.86 8.57
C ILE A 35 -9.89 -11.30 9.42
N PRO A 36 -9.92 -12.55 9.95
CA PRO A 36 -10.93 -12.98 10.89
C PRO A 36 -10.73 -12.36 12.28
N ARG A 37 -11.79 -12.36 13.11
CA ARG A 37 -11.73 -11.79 14.47
C ARG A 37 -10.67 -12.43 15.37
N SER A 38 -10.34 -13.70 15.14
CA SER A 38 -9.37 -14.51 15.89
C SER A 38 -7.91 -14.25 15.52
N ALA A 39 -7.62 -13.34 14.60
CA ALA A 39 -6.25 -13.04 14.15
C ALA A 39 -5.91 -11.55 14.29
N ARG A 40 -4.62 -11.25 14.28
CA ARG A 40 -4.03 -9.91 14.31
C ARG A 40 -2.96 -9.75 13.23
N TRP A 41 -2.61 -8.50 12.94
CA TRP A 41 -1.58 -8.16 11.98
C TRP A 41 -0.84 -6.89 12.40
N ILE A 42 0.39 -6.72 11.91
CA ILE A 42 1.18 -5.50 12.06
C ILE A 42 2.11 -5.30 10.85
N PRO A 43 2.18 -4.10 10.25
CA PRO A 43 3.22 -3.78 9.28
C PRO A 43 4.61 -3.87 9.92
N SER A 44 5.52 -4.58 9.26
CA SER A 44 6.90 -4.78 9.73
C SER A 44 7.95 -4.11 8.84
N GLY A 45 7.58 -3.64 7.66
CA GLY A 45 8.48 -2.91 6.76
C GLY A 45 7.78 -2.48 5.47
N MET A 46 8.40 -1.56 4.74
CA MET A 46 7.89 -1.12 3.44
C MET A 46 9.04 -0.61 2.57
N ASN A 47 9.08 -1.06 1.31
CA ASN A 47 9.97 -0.54 0.28
C ASN A 47 9.15 0.09 -0.85
N ILE A 48 9.63 1.20 -1.41
CA ILE A 48 8.92 1.96 -2.45
C ILE A 48 9.89 2.35 -3.56
N GLU A 49 9.47 2.15 -4.81
CA GLU A 49 10.17 2.60 -6.00
C GLU A 49 9.33 3.65 -6.74
N TYR A 50 9.91 4.82 -6.95
CA TYR A 50 9.27 5.92 -7.70
C TYR A 50 9.74 5.88 -9.16
N LEU A 51 8.86 5.43 -10.05
CA LEU A 51 9.20 5.15 -11.44
C LEU A 51 9.08 6.41 -12.31
N LYS A 52 8.06 7.24 -12.06
CA LYS A 52 7.74 8.44 -12.85
C LYS A 52 7.15 9.54 -11.98
N LYS A 53 7.21 10.79 -12.46
CA LYS A 53 6.55 11.94 -11.80
C LYS A 53 5.03 11.77 -11.83
N ALA A 54 4.42 11.65 -10.65
CA ALA A 54 2.98 11.54 -10.47
C ALA A 54 2.29 12.91 -10.58
N LYS A 55 1.73 13.23 -11.76
CA LYS A 55 1.17 14.56 -12.07
C LYS A 55 -0.33 14.70 -11.85
N THR A 56 -1.07 13.59 -11.69
CA THR A 56 -2.54 13.56 -11.61
C THR A 56 -3.00 12.83 -10.35
N ASP A 57 -4.30 12.60 -10.25
CA ASP A 57 -4.89 11.66 -9.30
C ASP A 57 -4.25 10.29 -9.45
N LEU A 58 -4.17 9.56 -8.33
CA LEU A 58 -3.57 8.24 -8.27
C LEU A 58 -4.58 7.18 -7.85
N ARG A 59 -4.54 6.03 -8.50
CA ARG A 59 -5.22 4.79 -8.07
C ARG A 59 -4.16 3.79 -7.64
N SER A 60 -4.39 3.11 -6.53
CA SER A 60 -3.53 2.02 -6.04
C SER A 60 -4.28 0.70 -6.07
N VAL A 61 -3.56 -0.39 -6.33
CA VAL A 61 -4.11 -1.75 -6.33
C VAL A 61 -3.08 -2.69 -5.73
N CYS A 62 -3.59 -3.71 -5.03
CA CYS A 62 -2.78 -4.82 -4.52
C CYS A 62 -3.55 -6.13 -4.74
N LYS A 63 -2.82 -7.24 -4.68
CA LYS A 63 -3.37 -8.58 -4.64
C LYS A 63 -2.49 -9.43 -3.73
N PHE A 64 -3.10 -10.25 -2.90
CA PHE A 64 -2.40 -11.23 -2.07
C PHE A 64 -3.31 -12.45 -1.87
N ASP A 65 -2.71 -13.60 -1.61
CA ASP A 65 -3.44 -14.82 -1.28
C ASP A 65 -3.81 -14.81 0.21
N ILE A 66 -5.00 -15.34 0.54
CA ILE A 66 -5.45 -15.42 1.93
C ILE A 66 -4.50 -16.33 2.71
N PRO A 67 -3.84 -15.82 3.76
CA PRO A 67 -2.89 -16.60 4.54
C PRO A 67 -3.56 -17.56 5.52
N ASP A 68 -2.77 -18.45 6.12
CA ASP A 68 -3.19 -19.21 7.29
C ASP A 68 -3.18 -18.31 8.53
N TRP A 69 -4.35 -17.81 8.91
CA TRP A 69 -4.51 -16.88 10.05
C TRP A 69 -4.18 -17.50 11.42
N HIS A 70 -4.02 -18.83 11.49
CA HIS A 70 -3.66 -19.53 12.73
C HIS A 70 -2.14 -19.65 12.94
N LYS A 71 -1.32 -19.17 11.99
CA LYS A 71 0.14 -19.22 12.07
C LYS A 71 0.76 -17.83 12.02
N ASN A 72 1.83 -17.66 12.78
CA ASN A 72 2.68 -16.49 12.64
C ASN A 72 3.43 -16.59 11.31
N GLN A 73 3.21 -15.64 10.41
CA GLN A 73 3.88 -15.57 9.11
C GLN A 73 4.02 -14.14 8.61
N ASP A 74 4.98 -13.92 7.71
CA ASP A 74 5.20 -12.65 7.04
C ASP A 74 4.59 -12.69 5.63
N LEU A 75 3.80 -11.67 5.31
CA LEU A 75 3.26 -11.42 3.97
C LEU A 75 4.08 -10.31 3.32
N SER A 76 4.36 -10.48 2.02
CA SER A 76 4.93 -9.44 1.17
C SER A 76 3.89 -9.01 0.15
N ILE A 77 3.22 -7.89 0.40
CA ILE A 77 2.12 -7.41 -0.45
C ILE A 77 2.63 -6.36 -1.42
N GLU A 78 2.63 -6.68 -2.71
CA GLU A 78 2.93 -5.72 -3.76
C GLU A 78 1.75 -4.78 -4.00
N VAL A 79 2.05 -3.48 -4.10
CA VAL A 79 1.10 -2.42 -4.41
C VAL A 79 1.60 -1.63 -5.59
N GLN A 80 0.75 -1.44 -6.59
CA GLN A 80 1.04 -0.64 -7.79
C GLN A 80 0.23 0.65 -7.76
N LEU A 81 0.86 1.77 -8.12
CA LEU A 81 0.22 3.08 -8.22
C LEU A 81 0.17 3.52 -9.68
N PHE A 82 -1.04 3.82 -10.15
CA PHE A 82 -1.35 4.26 -11.50
C PHE A 82 -1.87 5.69 -11.50
N ASP A 83 -1.50 6.46 -12.53
CA ASP A 83 -2.10 7.74 -12.82
C ASP A 83 -3.41 7.59 -13.62
N ILE A 84 -4.06 8.70 -13.98
CA ILE A 84 -5.35 8.65 -14.71
C ILE A 84 -5.23 8.12 -16.14
N ASN A 85 -4.01 8.02 -16.67
CA ASN A 85 -3.72 7.47 -18.00
C ASN A 85 -3.27 6.02 -17.90
N GLU A 86 -3.53 5.34 -16.78
CA GLU A 86 -3.15 3.95 -16.52
C GLU A 86 -1.62 3.73 -16.55
N GLN A 87 -0.84 4.80 -16.38
CA GLN A 87 0.61 4.68 -16.31
C GLN A 87 1.04 4.42 -14.88
N GLN A 88 1.82 3.35 -14.66
CA GLN A 88 2.41 3.08 -13.37
C GLN A 88 3.47 4.13 -13.03
N VAL A 89 3.29 4.82 -11.90
CA VAL A 89 4.17 5.91 -11.44
C VAL A 89 5.01 5.52 -10.24
N ALA A 90 4.55 4.54 -9.46
CA ALA A 90 5.28 3.96 -8.34
C ALA A 90 4.83 2.52 -8.10
N ARG A 91 5.66 1.78 -7.37
CA ARG A 91 5.28 0.51 -6.72
C ARG A 91 5.86 0.45 -5.32
N GLY A 92 5.28 -0.38 -4.48
CA GLY A 92 5.88 -0.72 -3.21
C GLY A 92 5.55 -2.13 -2.79
N VAL A 93 6.36 -2.64 -1.86
CA VAL A 93 6.12 -3.90 -1.16
C VAL A 93 5.97 -3.57 0.31
N VAL A 94 4.81 -3.90 0.89
CA VAL A 94 4.55 -3.77 2.31
C VAL A 94 4.70 -5.14 2.96
N LEU A 95 5.56 -5.24 3.96
CA LEU A 95 5.74 -6.42 4.78
C LEU A 95 4.76 -6.37 5.94
N ILE A 96 3.94 -7.40 6.10
CA ILE A 96 2.94 -7.49 7.15
C ILE A 96 3.09 -8.82 7.86
N ARG A 97 3.32 -8.78 9.17
CA ARG A 97 3.28 -9.97 10.02
C ARG A 97 1.85 -10.23 10.45
N VAL A 98 1.37 -11.45 10.23
CA VAL A 98 0.04 -11.92 10.64
C VAL A 98 0.17 -13.10 11.60
N GLY A 99 -0.87 -13.35 12.39
CA GLY A 99 -0.96 -14.52 13.26
C GLY A 99 -2.21 -14.53 14.13
N PRO A 100 -2.41 -15.57 14.96
CA PRO A 100 -3.54 -15.65 15.86
C PRO A 100 -3.48 -14.53 16.91
N LYS A 101 -4.65 -14.12 17.40
CA LYS A 101 -4.75 -13.40 18.67
C LYS A 101 -4.55 -14.41 19.79
N ASP A 102 -3.63 -14.09 20.69
CA ASP A 102 -3.43 -14.82 21.94
C ASP A 102 -4.72 -14.81 22.78
#